data_AF-A0A6I1JPW7-F1
#
_entry.id   AF-A0A6I1JPW7-F1
#
_cell.length_a   1.000
_cell.length_b   1.000
_cell.length_c   1.000
_cell.angle_alpha   90.00
_cell.angle_beta   90.00
_cell.angle_gamma   90.00
#
_symmetry.space_group_name_H-M   'P 1'
#
loop_
_entity.id
_entity.type
_entity.pdbx_description
1 polymer ?
#
loop_
_entity_poly.entity_id
_entity_poly.type
_entity_poly.pdbx_seq_one_letter_code
_entity_poly.pdbx_strand_id
1 'polypeptide(L)'
;MLGFSKPIAIGFAALALAAALTGAVATALVAWRGAIDDARTAATKAATEARDAHWKGEIAKSNQAVAEARLKAAEAAMEADRVARAAEARESTLQAELERANAALPDTGAGGLSRERVCLLSPASCADGAAAAGRAGGGAAPLR
;
A
#
# COMPACT_ATOMS: atom_id res chain seq x y z
N MET A 1 -85.19 -24.79 5.03
CA MET A 1 -85.18 -24.45 6.47
C MET A 1 -84.62 -25.64 7.24
N LEU A 2 -83.35 -25.60 7.62
CA LEU A 2 -82.72 -26.68 8.37
C LEU A 2 -83.22 -26.61 9.82
N GLY A 3 -84.22 -27.42 10.16
CA GLY A 3 -84.76 -27.54 11.51
C GLY A 3 -83.82 -28.32 12.42
N PHE A 4 -82.70 -27.71 12.80
CA PHE A 4 -81.82 -28.28 13.81
C PHE A 4 -82.44 -28.09 15.20
N SER A 5 -82.34 -29.11 16.06
CA SER A 5 -82.76 -28.97 17.44
C SER A 5 -81.92 -27.87 18.12
N LYS A 6 -82.55 -27.10 19.03
CA LYS A 6 -81.90 -26.01 19.79
C LYS A 6 -80.47 -26.32 20.27
N PRO A 7 -80.12 -27.52 20.80
CA PRO A 7 -78.74 -27.80 21.22
C PRO A 7 -77.72 -27.83 20.06
N ILE A 8 -78.10 -28.27 18.86
CA ILE A 8 -77.20 -28.32 17.71
C ILE A 8 -76.88 -26.90 17.20
N ALA A 9 -77.88 -26.01 17.15
CA ALA A 9 -77.68 -24.62 16.76
C ALA A 9 -76.76 -23.85 17.73
N ILE A 10 -76.88 -24.11 19.04
CA ILE A 10 -75.99 -23.53 20.06
C ILE A 10 -74.56 -24.04 19.90
N GLY A 11 -74.38 -25.33 19.58
CA GLY A 11 -73.06 -25.91 19.31
C GLY A 11 -72.33 -25.25 18.14
N PHE A 12 -73.02 -25.02 17.01
CA PHE A 12 -72.43 -24.31 15.88
C PHE A 12 -72.12 -22.84 16.18
N ALA A 13 -72.97 -22.15 16.93
CA ALA A 13 -72.72 -20.77 17.33
C ALA A 13 -71.49 -20.65 18.25
N ALA A 14 -71.32 -21.57 19.20
CA ALA A 14 -70.14 -21.62 20.06
C ALA A 14 -68.86 -21.91 19.26
N LEU A 15 -68.92 -22.81 18.28
CA LEU A 15 -67.78 -23.15 17.44
C LEU A 15 -67.39 -22.00 16.49
N ALA A 16 -68.38 -21.28 15.94
CA ALA A 16 -68.15 -20.09 15.13
C ALA A 16 -67.50 -18.96 15.95
N LEU A 17 -67.96 -18.76 17.19
CA LEU A 17 -67.36 -17.78 18.10
C LEU A 17 -65.92 -18.15 18.46
N ALA A 18 -65.66 -19.42 18.76
CA ALA A 18 -64.31 -19.91 19.05
C ALA A 18 -63.38 -19.69 17.84
N ALA A 19 -63.83 -19.99 16.63
CA ALA A 19 -63.06 -19.77 15.40
C ALA A 19 -62.78 -18.28 15.13
N ALA A 20 -63.75 -17.40 15.40
CA ALA A 20 -63.57 -15.96 15.27
C ALA A 20 -62.54 -15.42 16.27
N LEU A 21 -62.60 -15.87 17.52
CA LEU A 21 -61.65 -15.47 18.56
C LEU A 21 -60.23 -15.96 18.25
N THR A 22 -60.06 -17.23 17.83
CA THR A 22 -58.73 -17.74 17.46
C THR A 22 -58.17 -17.04 16.22
N GLY A 23 -59.01 -16.73 15.23
CA GLY A 23 -58.60 -15.92 14.07
C GLY A 23 -58.17 -14.50 14.44
N ALA A 24 -58.90 -13.84 15.34
CA ALA A 24 -58.54 -12.50 15.84
C ALA A 24 -57.21 -12.52 16.62
N VAL A 25 -56.98 -13.53 17.45
CA VAL A 25 -55.70 -13.68 18.17
C VAL A 25 -54.55 -13.96 17.21
N ALA A 26 -54.74 -14.84 16.21
CA ALA A 26 -53.71 -15.15 15.23
C ALA A 26 -53.30 -13.91 14.41
N THR A 27 -54.27 -13.12 13.95
CA THR A 27 -53.98 -11.88 13.20
C THR A 27 -53.28 -10.83 14.07
N ALA A 28 -53.68 -10.68 15.33
CA ALA A 28 -53.01 -9.81 16.28
C ALA A 28 -51.55 -10.23 16.53
N LEU A 29 -51.28 -11.54 16.66
CA LEU A 29 -49.93 -12.06 16.85
C LEU A 29 -49.03 -11.81 15.63
N VAL A 30 -49.56 -11.99 14.41
CA VAL A 30 -48.82 -11.72 13.17
C VAL A 30 -48.50 -10.22 13.06
N ALA A 31 -49.48 -9.36 13.32
CA ALA A 31 -49.28 -7.91 13.30
C ALA A 31 -48.23 -7.45 14.34
N TRP A 32 -48.29 -8.01 15.54
CA TRP A 32 -47.32 -7.71 16.60
C TRP A 32 -45.90 -8.18 16.24
N ARG A 33 -45.77 -9.37 15.64
CA ARG A 33 -44.49 -9.89 15.13
C ARG A 33 -43.90 -8.95 14.08
N GLY A 34 -44.73 -8.53 13.11
CA GLY A 34 -44.32 -7.58 12.07
C GLY A 34 -43.82 -6.26 12.65
N ALA A 35 -44.55 -5.69 13.61
CA ALA A 35 -44.15 -4.44 14.28
C ALA A 35 -42.80 -4.56 15.01
N ILE A 36 -42.51 -5.71 15.64
CA ILE A 36 -41.21 -5.96 16.28
C ILE A 36 -40.09 -6.05 15.25
N ASP A 37 -40.31 -6.75 14.15
CA ASP A 37 -39.28 -6.93 13.12
C ASP A 37 -38.99 -5.62 12.38
N ASP A 38 -40.00 -4.79 12.15
CA ASP A 38 -39.84 -3.44 11.61
C ASP A 38 -39.04 -2.54 12.58
N ALA A 39 -39.37 -2.58 13.88
CA ALA A 39 -38.63 -1.82 14.89
C ALA A 39 -37.16 -2.25 14.98
N ARG A 40 -36.88 -3.56 14.88
CA ARG A 40 -35.51 -4.09 14.84
C ARG A 40 -34.75 -3.64 13.59
N THR A 41 -35.42 -3.69 12.44
CA THR A 41 -34.85 -3.27 11.16
C THR A 41 -34.49 -1.79 11.19
N ALA A 42 -35.41 -0.95 11.68
CA ALA A 42 -35.19 0.49 11.83
C ALA A 42 -34.02 0.79 12.78
N ALA A 43 -33.97 0.14 13.95
CA ALA A 43 -32.88 0.31 14.90
C ALA A 43 -31.52 -0.10 14.31
N THR A 44 -31.47 -1.25 13.62
CA THR A 44 -30.25 -1.76 12.98
C THR A 44 -29.77 -0.85 11.87
N LYS A 45 -30.69 -0.32 11.07
CA LYS A 45 -30.40 0.64 10.00
C LYS A 45 -29.83 1.93 10.57
N ALA A 46 -30.49 2.53 11.56
CA ALA A 46 -30.03 3.77 12.20
C ALA A 46 -28.64 3.60 12.84
N ALA A 47 -28.40 2.49 13.53
CA ALA A 47 -27.09 2.20 14.13
C ALA A 47 -25.99 2.03 13.07
N THR A 48 -26.31 1.40 11.93
CA THR A 48 -25.38 1.22 10.83
C THR A 48 -25.09 2.54 10.13
N GLU A 49 -26.10 3.35 9.85
CA GLU A 49 -25.94 4.67 9.24
C GLU A 49 -25.08 5.61 10.11
N ALA A 50 -25.30 5.63 11.43
CA ALA A 50 -24.51 6.43 12.34
C ALA A 50 -23.03 6.01 12.36
N ARG A 51 -22.78 4.69 12.40
CA ARG A 51 -21.43 4.13 12.35
C ARG A 51 -20.75 4.39 11.02
N ASP A 52 -21.45 4.22 9.90
CA ASP A 52 -20.91 4.47 8.57
C ASP A 52 -20.58 5.94 8.37
N ALA A 53 -21.44 6.85 8.86
CA ALA A 53 -21.16 8.29 8.85
C ALA A 53 -19.91 8.62 9.67
N HIS A 54 -19.77 8.05 10.87
CA HIS A 54 -18.59 8.23 11.71
C HIS A 54 -17.32 7.78 10.99
N TRP A 55 -17.30 6.54 10.48
CA TRP A 55 -16.10 6.00 9.82
C TRP A 55 -15.79 6.69 8.49
N LYS A 56 -16.79 7.12 7.71
CA LYS A 56 -16.57 7.95 6.52
C LYS A 56 -15.87 9.26 6.90
N GLY A 57 -16.26 9.88 8.00
CA GLY A 57 -15.59 11.08 8.53
C GLY A 57 -14.14 10.83 8.93
N GLU A 58 -13.88 9.75 9.68
CA GLU A 58 -12.51 9.40 10.10
C GLU A 58 -11.61 9.03 8.92
N ILE A 59 -12.14 8.31 7.93
CA ILE A 59 -11.42 8.00 6.68
C ILE A 59 -11.08 9.30 5.92
N ALA A 60 -12.02 10.24 5.81
CA ALA A 60 -11.77 11.51 5.15
C ALA A 60 -10.65 12.31 5.84
N LYS A 61 -10.67 12.39 7.19
CA LYS A 61 -9.61 13.03 7.97
C LYS A 61 -8.25 12.35 7.77
N SER A 62 -8.22 11.02 7.82
CA SER A 62 -6.99 10.24 7.60
C SER A 62 -6.42 10.47 6.21
N ASN A 63 -7.27 10.45 5.17
CA ASN A 63 -6.86 10.71 3.80
C ASN A 63 -6.30 12.13 3.63
N GLN A 64 -6.89 13.13 4.27
CA GLN A 64 -6.37 14.48 4.27
C GLN A 64 -4.98 14.55 4.93
N ALA A 65 -4.81 13.94 6.09
CA ALA A 65 -3.51 13.91 6.79
C ALA A 65 -2.43 13.23 5.95
N VAL A 66 -2.77 12.13 5.27
CA VAL A 66 -1.84 11.44 4.35
C VAL A 66 -1.50 12.33 3.15
N ALA A 67 -2.46 13.05 2.58
CA ALA A 67 -2.22 13.96 1.47
C ALA A 67 -1.27 15.10 1.88
N GLU A 68 -1.49 15.71 3.04
CA GLU A 68 -0.62 16.76 3.60
C GLU A 68 0.80 16.22 3.87
N ALA A 69 0.92 15.02 4.43
CA ALA A 69 2.21 14.39 4.66
C ALA A 69 2.97 14.11 3.35
N ARG A 70 2.26 13.68 2.30
CA ARG A 70 2.86 13.46 0.96
C ARG A 70 3.34 14.77 0.34
N LEU A 71 2.57 15.85 0.46
CA LEU A 71 3.00 17.17 -0.02
C LEU A 71 4.27 17.63 0.69
N LYS A 72 4.30 17.56 2.03
CA LYS A 72 5.51 17.90 2.81
C LYS A 72 6.72 17.04 2.43
N ALA A 73 6.51 15.74 2.23
CA ALA A 73 7.58 14.84 1.80
C ALA A 73 8.08 15.18 0.39
N ALA A 74 7.18 15.53 -0.53
CA ALA A 74 7.55 15.95 -1.88
C ALA A 74 8.34 17.27 -1.86
N GLU A 75 7.91 18.26 -1.07
CA GLU A 75 8.63 19.51 -0.87
C GLU A 75 10.04 19.27 -0.31
N ALA A 76 10.16 18.45 0.73
CA ALA A 76 11.45 18.10 1.31
C ALA A 76 12.35 17.35 0.32
N ALA A 77 11.79 16.45 -0.50
CA ALA A 77 12.53 15.73 -1.53
C ALA A 77 13.02 16.67 -2.65
N MET A 78 12.20 17.62 -3.09
CA MET A 78 12.60 18.63 -4.07
C MET A 78 13.73 19.52 -3.53
N GLU A 79 13.66 19.92 -2.26
CA GLU A 79 14.73 20.69 -1.63
C GLU A 79 16.03 19.88 -1.55
N ALA A 80 15.95 18.62 -1.14
CA ALA A 80 17.11 17.73 -1.08
C ALA A 80 17.73 17.50 -2.47
N ASP A 81 16.91 17.29 -3.51
CA ASP A 81 17.39 17.15 -4.90
C ASP A 81 18.08 18.42 -5.39
N ARG A 82 17.53 19.60 -5.07
CA ARG A 82 18.15 20.89 -5.41
C ARG A 82 19.53 21.04 -4.76
N VAL A 83 19.65 20.69 -3.48
CA VAL A 83 20.93 20.76 -2.75
C VAL A 83 21.93 19.75 -3.33
N ALA A 84 21.49 18.52 -3.62
CA ALA A 84 22.33 17.48 -4.21
C ALA A 84 22.88 17.92 -5.58
N ARG A 85 22.01 18.41 -6.48
CA ARG A 85 22.43 18.92 -7.80
C ARG A 85 23.40 20.09 -7.69
N ALA A 86 23.19 20.99 -6.72
CA ALA A 86 24.10 22.11 -6.50
C ALA A 86 25.49 21.63 -6.01
N ALA A 87 25.54 20.58 -5.19
CA ALA A 87 26.80 19.96 -4.77
C ALA A 87 27.49 19.26 -5.95
N GLU A 88 26.77 18.45 -6.73
CA GLU A 88 27.29 17.79 -7.94
C GLU A 88 27.84 18.79 -8.96
N ALA A 89 27.15 19.92 -9.17
CA ALA A 89 27.63 20.98 -10.05
C ALA A 89 28.93 21.63 -9.55
N ARG A 90 29.08 21.79 -8.23
CA ARG A 90 30.33 22.30 -7.62
C ARG A 90 31.47 21.29 -7.75
N GLU A 91 31.22 20.03 -7.43
CA GLU A 91 32.22 18.97 -7.52
C GLU A 91 32.68 18.74 -8.96
N SER A 92 31.76 18.70 -9.92
CA SER A 92 32.11 18.58 -11.34
C SER A 92 32.93 19.78 -11.84
N THR A 93 32.62 21.01 -11.38
CA THR A 93 33.41 22.19 -11.70
C THR A 93 34.83 22.09 -11.13
N LEU A 94 34.96 21.73 -9.85
CA LEU A 94 36.25 21.54 -9.18
C LEU A 94 37.07 20.43 -9.85
N GLN A 95 36.44 19.32 -10.24
CA GLN A 95 37.10 18.23 -10.93
C GLN A 95 37.63 18.70 -12.30
N ALA A 96 36.83 19.42 -13.09
CA ALA A 96 37.27 19.95 -14.38
C ALA A 96 38.40 20.98 -14.23
N GLU A 97 38.42 21.76 -13.14
CA GLU A 97 39.52 22.68 -12.82
C GLU A 97 40.79 21.93 -12.44
N LEU A 98 40.69 20.89 -11.60
CA LEU A 98 41.83 20.05 -11.22
C LEU A 98 42.40 19.29 -12.43
N GLU A 99 41.55 18.76 -13.30
CA GLU A 99 41.98 18.09 -14.54
C GLU A 99 42.71 19.07 -15.48
N ARG A 100 42.19 20.29 -15.64
CA ARG A 100 42.87 21.36 -16.41
C ARG A 100 44.18 21.78 -15.78
N ALA A 101 44.21 21.98 -14.47
CA ALA A 101 45.42 22.36 -13.74
C ALA A 101 46.49 21.26 -13.84
N ASN A 102 46.09 20.00 -13.72
CA ASN A 102 46.98 18.84 -13.86
C ASN A 102 47.54 18.74 -15.29
N ALA A 103 46.70 18.93 -16.32
CA ALA A 103 47.14 18.94 -17.71
C ALA A 103 48.08 20.12 -18.06
N ALA A 104 47.96 21.23 -17.33
CA ALA A 104 48.83 22.40 -17.49
C ALA A 104 50.17 22.29 -16.74
N LEU A 105 50.34 21.27 -15.88
CA LEU A 105 51.62 21.02 -15.23
C LEU A 105 52.67 20.63 -16.28
N PRO A 106 53.87 21.23 -16.24
CA PRO A 106 54.93 20.85 -17.17
C PRO A 106 55.31 19.38 -16.94
N ASP A 107 55.22 18.57 -17.99
CA ASP A 107 55.76 17.22 -18.00
C ASP A 107 57.29 17.30 -17.97
N THR A 108 57.82 17.42 -16.77
CA THR A 108 59.27 17.50 -16.53
C THR A 108 59.92 16.11 -16.52
N GLY A 109 59.18 15.04 -16.85
CA GLY A 109 59.67 13.66 -16.75
C GLY A 109 60.02 13.20 -15.32
N ALA A 110 59.90 14.09 -14.33
CA ALA A 110 60.30 13.88 -12.93
C ALA A 110 59.11 13.93 -11.95
N GLY A 111 57.92 14.37 -12.39
CA GLY A 111 56.80 14.76 -11.53
C GLY A 111 55.74 13.70 -11.23
N GLY A 112 55.97 12.42 -11.51
CA GLY A 112 55.01 11.35 -11.23
C GLY A 112 55.68 10.00 -10.94
N LEU A 113 55.07 9.20 -10.07
CA LEU A 113 55.43 7.79 -9.91
C LEU A 113 54.98 7.05 -11.17
N SER A 114 55.94 6.53 -11.95
CA SER A 114 55.63 5.70 -13.10
C SER A 114 54.88 4.44 -12.65
N ARG A 115 54.11 3.82 -13.54
CA ARG A 115 53.33 2.61 -13.22
C ARG A 115 54.20 1.53 -12.58
N GLU A 116 55.44 1.37 -13.04
CA GLU A 116 56.39 0.41 -12.47
C GLU A 116 56.76 0.77 -11.02
N ARG A 117 56.93 2.06 -10.70
CA ARG A 117 57.21 2.50 -9.32
C ARG A 117 56.01 2.35 -8.40
N VAL A 118 54.79 2.56 -8.90
CA VAL A 118 53.56 2.28 -8.15
C VAL A 118 53.45 0.79 -7.83
N CYS A 119 53.80 -0.09 -8.78
CA CYS A 119 53.86 -1.53 -8.54
C CYS A 119 54.95 -1.95 -7.54
N LEU A 120 56.04 -1.20 -7.46
CA LEU A 120 57.10 -1.41 -6.48
C LEU A 120 56.66 -1.03 -5.06
N LEU A 121 55.90 0.05 -4.91
CA LEU A 121 55.40 0.53 -3.61
C LEU A 121 54.13 -0.19 -3.14
N SER A 122 53.31 -0.65 -4.09
CA SER A 122 52.08 -1.41 -3.85
C SER A 122 52.01 -2.60 -4.82
N PRO A 123 52.62 -3.75 -4.45
CA PRO A 123 52.69 -4.92 -5.33
C PRO A 123 51.32 -5.50 -5.67
N ALA A 124 50.36 -5.39 -4.74
CA ALA A 124 49.01 -5.93 -4.91
C ALA A 124 48.22 -5.25 -6.04
N SER A 125 48.44 -3.94 -6.29
CA SER A 125 47.70 -3.19 -7.32
C SER A 125 48.10 -3.54 -8.77
N CYS A 126 49.12 -4.38 -8.97
CA CYS A 126 49.62 -4.75 -10.29
C CYS A 126 49.56 -6.26 -10.58
N ALA A 127 49.13 -7.07 -9.63
CA ALA A 127 49.05 -8.53 -9.75
C ALA A 127 48.01 -8.98 -10.79
N ASP A 128 46.97 -8.19 -11.07
CA ASP A 128 45.86 -8.58 -11.95
C ASP A 128 46.16 -8.48 -13.45
N GLY A 129 47.21 -7.74 -13.85
CA GLY A 129 47.55 -7.57 -15.27
C GLY A 129 48.39 -8.71 -15.88
N ALA A 130 49.22 -9.38 -15.07
CA ALA A 130 50.09 -10.46 -15.55
C ALA A 130 49.32 -11.78 -15.77
N ALA A 131 48.25 -12.01 -15.02
CA ALA A 131 47.41 -13.21 -15.16
C ALA A 131 46.53 -13.21 -16.43
N ALA A 132 46.26 -12.04 -17.03
CA ALA A 132 45.52 -11.91 -18.28
C ALA A 132 46.42 -12.09 -19.52
N ALA A 133 47.67 -11.62 -19.48
CA ALA A 133 48.62 -11.77 -20.59
C ALA A 133 49.17 -13.20 -20.73
N GLY A 134 49.25 -13.98 -19.64
CA GLY A 134 49.71 -15.38 -19.68
C GLY A 134 48.68 -16.39 -20.23
N ARG A 135 47.40 -16.00 -20.35
CA ARG A 135 46.32 -16.91 -20.82
C ARG A 135 45.98 -16.81 -22.30
N ALA A 136 46.49 -15.80 -23.01
CA ALA A 136 46.19 -15.58 -24.43
C ALA A 136 47.22 -16.18 -25.41
N GLY A 137 48.34 -16.74 -24.92
CA GLY A 137 49.46 -17.22 -25.75
C GLY A 137 49.67 -18.74 -25.81
N GLY A 138 48.72 -19.55 -25.33
CA GLY A 138 48.87 -21.01 -25.19
C GLY A 138 47.84 -21.82 -25.97
N GLY A 139 47.62 -21.47 -27.23
CA GLY A 139 46.79 -22.25 -28.15
C GLY A 139 47.55 -23.46 -28.70
N ALA A 140 47.15 -24.64 -28.22
CA ALA A 140 47.16 -25.95 -28.88
C ALA A 140 48.50 -26.57 -29.38
N ALA A 141 48.83 -27.74 -28.83
CA ALA A 141 49.26 -28.88 -29.64
C ALA A 141 48.78 -30.22 -29.03
N PRO A 142 48.57 -31.27 -29.84
CA PRO A 142 47.63 -32.36 -29.56
C PRO A 142 48.28 -33.71 -29.24
N LEU A 143 47.41 -34.69 -28.93
CA LEU A 143 47.59 -36.16 -28.93
C LEU A 143 48.25 -36.82 -27.71
N ARG A 144 47.43 -37.51 -26.89
CA ARG A 144 47.17 -38.95 -27.00
C ARG A 144 45.94 -39.36 -26.19
#